data_AF-A0A3R9RSF6-F1
#
_entry.id   AF-A0A3R9RSF6-F1
#
_cell.length_a   1.000
_cell.length_b   1.000
_cell.length_c   1.000
_cell.angle_alpha   90.00
_cell.angle_beta   90.00
_cell.angle_gamma   90.00
#
_symmetry.space_group_name_H-M   'P 1'
#
loop_
_entity.id
_entity.type
_entity.pdbx_description
1 polymer ?
#
loop_
_entity_poly.entity_id
_entity_poly.type
_entity_poly.pdbx_seq_one_letter_code
_entity_poly.pdbx_strand_id
1 'polypeptide(L)'
;METLDSSIFDLTPIPMWIEDFSEVKQLFDLWRNQGVENLYEFLSQNENLVVECAHKIKIIKVNQKVLDLFEAKNQEELCANLNLIFKKEMFEAHIHELEALWNGKTHFSSTTINYTLSGK
;
A
#
# COMPACT_ATOMS: atom_id res chain seq x y z
N MET A 1 -0.40 2.98 -28.73
CA MET A 1 1.05 3.17 -28.46
C MET A 1 1.21 2.95 -26.96
N GLU A 2 1.25 1.69 -26.52
CA GLU A 2 1.26 1.26 -25.09
C GLU A 2 2.51 0.42 -24.76
N THR A 3 3.50 0.38 -25.65
CA THR A 3 4.59 -0.61 -25.57
C THR A 3 5.80 -0.14 -24.76
N LEU A 4 5.94 1.16 -24.50
CA LEU A 4 7.08 1.73 -23.77
C LEU A 4 6.91 1.66 -22.24
N ASP A 5 5.71 1.96 -21.72
CA ASP A 5 5.47 1.99 -20.27
C ASP A 5 5.53 0.61 -19.61
N SER A 6 5.00 -0.44 -20.26
CA SER A 6 5.14 -1.81 -19.72
C SER A 6 6.60 -2.24 -19.68
N SER A 7 7.37 -1.91 -20.73
CA SER A 7 8.79 -2.28 -20.80
C SER A 7 9.60 -1.62 -19.69
N ILE A 8 9.36 -0.35 -19.37
CA ILE A 8 10.09 0.36 -18.30
C ILE A 8 9.72 -0.19 -16.93
N PHE A 9 8.42 -0.41 -16.67
CA PHE A 9 7.97 -0.97 -15.39
C PHE A 9 8.56 -2.35 -15.13
N ASP A 10 8.49 -3.23 -16.15
CA ASP A 10 8.91 -4.63 -16.04
C ASP A 10 10.45 -4.78 -15.97
N LEU A 11 11.21 -3.88 -16.60
CA LEU A 11 12.68 -3.93 -16.67
C LEU A 11 13.41 -3.06 -15.62
N THR A 12 12.69 -2.22 -14.87
CA THR A 12 13.30 -1.35 -13.87
C THR A 12 13.97 -2.17 -12.76
N PRO A 13 15.21 -1.82 -12.34
CA PRO A 13 15.97 -2.58 -11.34
C PRO A 13 15.51 -2.34 -9.89
N ILE A 14 14.44 -1.58 -9.69
CA ILE A 14 13.89 -1.20 -8.38
C ILE A 14 12.52 -1.90 -8.20
N PRO A 15 12.20 -2.43 -7.01
CA PRO A 15 10.88 -2.95 -6.70
C PRO A 15 9.80 -1.87 -6.88
N MET A 16 8.77 -2.16 -7.68
CA MET A 16 7.66 -1.24 -7.94
C MET A 16 6.30 -1.94 -7.93
N TRP A 17 5.31 -1.24 -7.40
CA TRP A 17 3.93 -1.66 -7.26
C TRP A 17 3.03 -0.63 -7.95
N ILE A 18 1.99 -1.09 -8.62
CA ILE A 18 0.87 -0.27 -9.07
C ILE A 18 -0.33 -0.70 -8.24
N GLU A 19 -0.94 0.26 -7.56
CA GLU A 19 -2.00 0.02 -6.60
C GLU A 19 -3.19 0.94 -6.87
N ASP A 20 -4.39 0.44 -6.62
CA ASP A 20 -5.64 1.18 -6.71
C ASP A 20 -6.18 1.47 -5.30
N PHE A 21 -6.20 2.76 -4.98
CA PHE A 21 -6.70 3.32 -3.71
C PHE A 21 -8.14 3.83 -3.82
N SER A 22 -8.87 3.52 -4.90
CA SER A 22 -10.22 4.05 -5.14
C SER A 22 -11.21 3.69 -4.03
N GLU A 23 -11.13 2.49 -3.45
CA GLU A 23 -11.99 2.13 -2.32
C GLU A 23 -11.57 2.81 -1.01
N VAL A 24 -10.28 3.08 -0.81
CA VAL A 24 -9.80 3.90 0.32
C VAL A 24 -10.35 5.33 0.21
N LYS A 25 -10.37 5.90 -1.00
CA LYS A 25 -10.98 7.21 -1.24
C LYS A 25 -12.47 7.21 -0.85
N GLN A 26 -13.21 6.15 -1.12
CA GLN A 26 -14.62 6.04 -0.72
C GLN A 26 -14.79 6.04 0.80
N LEU A 27 -13.89 5.35 1.54
CA LEU A 27 -13.85 5.43 3.00
C LEU A 27 -13.54 6.85 3.48
N PHE A 28 -12.61 7.52 2.80
CA PHE A 28 -12.29 8.90 3.15
C PHE A 28 -13.50 9.82 2.97
N ASP A 29 -14.20 9.72 1.84
CA ASP A 29 -15.41 10.50 1.59
C ASP A 29 -16.49 10.22 2.64
N LEU A 30 -16.65 8.96 3.07
CA LEU A 30 -17.56 8.58 4.16
C LEU A 30 -17.18 9.27 5.48
N TRP A 31 -15.90 9.20 5.88
CA TRP A 31 -15.45 9.79 7.15
C TRP A 31 -15.51 11.32 7.15
N ARG A 32 -15.25 11.95 6.00
CA ARG A 32 -15.48 13.40 5.84
C ARG A 32 -16.94 13.77 6.09
N ASN A 33 -17.87 13.00 5.55
CA ASN A 33 -19.30 13.20 5.78
C ASN A 33 -19.72 12.94 7.23
N GLN A 34 -18.95 12.17 7.99
CA GLN A 34 -19.13 11.93 9.42
C GLN A 34 -18.48 13.00 10.31
N GLY A 35 -17.79 13.99 9.71
CA GLY A 35 -17.16 15.09 10.44
C GLY A 35 -15.74 14.79 10.93
N VAL A 36 -15.06 13.77 10.40
CA VAL A 36 -13.64 13.54 10.69
C VAL A 36 -12.82 14.66 10.03
N GLU A 37 -12.05 15.39 10.83
CA GLU A 37 -11.16 16.47 10.35
C GLU A 37 -9.69 16.03 10.38
N ASN A 38 -9.28 15.35 11.45
CA ASN A 38 -7.92 14.86 11.66
C ASN A 38 -7.87 13.33 11.45
N LEU A 39 -7.46 12.91 10.24
CA LEU A 39 -7.40 11.48 9.92
C LEU A 39 -6.35 10.74 10.75
N TYR A 40 -5.20 11.35 11.03
CA TYR A 40 -4.15 10.73 11.82
C TYR A 40 -4.65 10.34 13.21
N GLU A 41 -5.29 11.27 13.91
CA GLU A 41 -5.84 11.02 15.24
C GLU A 41 -6.96 9.98 15.20
N PHE A 42 -7.83 10.05 14.19
CA PHE A 42 -8.92 9.10 13.99
C PHE A 42 -8.43 7.66 13.79
N LEU A 43 -7.42 7.47 12.94
CA LEU A 43 -6.83 6.16 12.68
C LEU A 43 -5.97 5.65 13.84
N SER A 44 -5.27 6.54 14.55
CA SER A 44 -4.43 6.18 15.69
C SER A 44 -5.23 5.62 16.87
N GLN A 45 -6.51 5.97 16.98
CA GLN A 45 -7.40 5.46 18.04
C GLN A 45 -7.96 4.05 17.76
N ASN A 46 -7.84 3.55 16.52
CA ASN A 46 -8.39 2.25 16.14
C ASN A 46 -7.59 1.59 15.01
N GLU A 47 -6.67 0.69 15.40
CA GLU A 47 -5.84 -0.08 14.45
C GLU A 47 -6.68 -0.87 13.43
N ASN A 48 -7.94 -1.25 13.74
CA ASN A 48 -8.79 -1.97 12.79
C ASN A 48 -9.17 -1.13 11.57
N LEU A 49 -9.28 0.20 11.70
CA LEU A 49 -9.57 1.09 10.58
C LEU A 49 -8.38 1.19 9.62
N VAL A 50 -7.16 1.11 10.16
CA VAL A 50 -5.93 1.04 9.36
C VAL A 50 -5.88 -0.26 8.58
N VAL A 51 -6.21 -1.38 9.24
CA VAL A 51 -6.31 -2.71 8.58
C VAL A 51 -7.41 -2.72 7.52
N GLU A 52 -8.55 -2.07 7.78
CA GLU A 52 -9.61 -1.92 6.79
C GLU A 52 -9.12 -1.16 5.55
N CYS A 53 -8.41 -0.04 5.73
CA CYS A 53 -7.79 0.70 4.63
C CYS A 53 -6.84 -0.19 3.83
N ALA A 54 -5.96 -0.93 4.50
CA ALA A 54 -5.01 -1.83 3.84
C ALA A 54 -5.72 -2.89 2.97
N HIS A 55 -6.81 -3.50 3.46
CA HIS A 55 -7.60 -4.46 2.68
C HIS A 55 -8.36 -3.84 1.50
N LYS A 56 -8.56 -2.51 1.50
CA LYS A 56 -9.22 -1.77 0.42
C LYS A 56 -8.26 -1.36 -0.69
N ILE A 57 -6.94 -1.48 -0.48
CA ILE A 57 -5.93 -1.25 -1.50
C ILE A 57 -5.83 -2.49 -2.38
N LYS A 58 -5.97 -2.29 -3.69
CA LYS A 58 -5.86 -3.38 -4.66
C LYS A 58 -4.53 -3.29 -5.40
N ILE A 59 -3.75 -4.36 -5.34
CA ILE A 59 -2.55 -4.48 -6.15
C ILE A 59 -2.96 -4.78 -7.60
N ILE A 60 -2.66 -3.84 -8.48
CA ILE A 60 -2.92 -3.97 -9.91
C ILE A 60 -1.78 -4.73 -10.59
N LYS A 61 -0.54 -4.34 -10.31
CA LYS A 61 0.65 -4.97 -10.91
C LYS A 61 1.87 -4.81 -10.01
N VAL A 62 2.70 -5.85 -9.93
CA VAL A 62 4.07 -5.75 -9.39
C VAL A 62 5.08 -6.11 -10.47
N ASN A 63 6.28 -5.54 -10.40
CA ASN A 63 7.37 -5.93 -11.30
C ASN A 63 8.17 -7.12 -10.73
N GLN A 64 9.05 -7.69 -11.56
CA GLN A 64 9.86 -8.84 -11.15
C GLN A 64 10.72 -8.56 -9.91
N LYS A 65 11.17 -7.31 -9.72
CA LYS A 65 12.00 -6.95 -8.57
C LYS A 65 11.26 -7.02 -7.24
N VAL A 66 9.95 -6.81 -7.23
CA VAL A 66 9.11 -7.07 -6.05
C VAL A 66 9.08 -8.56 -5.75
N LEU A 67 8.81 -9.39 -6.75
CA LEU A 67 8.77 -10.85 -6.58
C LEU A 67 10.10 -11.39 -6.06
N ASP A 68 11.22 -10.91 -6.63
CA ASP A 68 12.57 -11.24 -6.17
C ASP A 68 12.79 -10.80 -4.71
N LEU A 69 12.40 -9.56 -4.36
CA LEU A 69 12.57 -9.00 -3.01
C LEU A 69 11.81 -9.81 -1.96
N PHE A 70 10.57 -10.20 -2.27
CA PHE A 70 9.71 -10.93 -1.33
C PHE A 70 9.84 -12.45 -1.42
N GLU A 71 10.69 -12.96 -2.32
CA GLU A 71 10.85 -14.41 -2.60
C GLU A 71 9.54 -15.08 -3.05
N ALA A 72 8.69 -14.36 -3.80
CA ALA A 72 7.43 -14.86 -4.34
C ALA A 72 7.60 -15.37 -5.79
N LYS A 73 6.90 -16.44 -6.16
CA LYS A 73 6.93 -17.00 -7.52
C LYS A 73 6.11 -16.19 -8.51
N ASN A 74 5.03 -15.57 -8.05
CA ASN A 74 4.12 -14.75 -8.86
C ASN A 74 3.31 -13.78 -7.98
N GLN A 75 2.58 -12.87 -8.62
CA GLN A 75 1.77 -11.86 -7.95
C GLN A 75 0.66 -12.50 -7.12
N GLU A 76 0.07 -13.61 -7.56
CA GLU A 76 -0.97 -14.31 -6.84
C GLU A 76 -0.47 -14.85 -5.49
N GLU A 77 0.71 -15.48 -5.46
CA GLU A 77 1.36 -15.96 -4.22
C GLU A 77 1.73 -14.79 -3.31
N LEU A 78 2.26 -13.70 -3.86
CA LEU A 78 2.55 -12.48 -3.09
C LEU A 78 1.27 -11.93 -2.43
N CYS A 79 0.20 -11.77 -3.21
CA CYS A 79 -1.08 -11.24 -2.74
C CYS A 79 -1.71 -12.12 -1.65
N ALA A 80 -1.61 -13.44 -1.80
CA ALA A 80 -2.13 -14.40 -0.82
C ALA A 80 -1.40 -14.36 0.53
N ASN A 81 -0.20 -13.76 0.59
CA ASN A 81 0.65 -13.73 1.77
C ASN A 81 1.01 -12.29 2.23
N LEU A 82 0.32 -11.26 1.74
CA LEU A 82 0.59 -9.87 2.13
C LEU A 82 0.47 -9.64 3.64
N ASN A 83 -0.41 -10.37 4.31
CA ASN A 83 -0.57 -10.31 5.76
C ASN A 83 0.70 -10.74 6.53
N LEU A 84 1.61 -11.51 5.91
CA LEU A 84 2.90 -11.88 6.50
C LEU A 84 3.95 -10.76 6.32
N ILE A 85 3.75 -9.93 5.30
CA ILE A 85 4.62 -8.82 4.92
C ILE A 85 4.24 -7.56 5.71
N PHE A 86 2.96 -7.22 5.75
CA PHE A 86 2.41 -6.08 6.49
C PHE A 86 2.37 -6.38 7.99
N LYS A 87 3.46 -6.05 8.68
CA LYS A 87 3.55 -6.18 10.14
C LYS A 87 3.25 -4.86 10.84
N LYS A 88 3.10 -4.94 12.17
CA LYS A 88 2.76 -3.82 13.06
C LYS A 88 3.73 -2.65 12.90
N GLU A 89 5.00 -2.92 12.62
CA GLU A 89 6.05 -1.91 12.40
C GLU A 89 5.78 -1.03 11.17
N MET A 90 4.98 -1.50 10.21
CA MET A 90 4.59 -0.75 9.01
C MET A 90 3.34 0.11 9.22
N PHE A 91 2.62 -0.04 10.34
CA PHE A 91 1.36 0.65 10.57
C PHE A 91 1.52 2.17 10.65
N GLU A 92 2.54 2.65 11.37
CA GLU A 92 2.77 4.10 11.53
C GLU A 92 3.07 4.76 10.18
N ALA A 93 3.94 4.13 9.38
CA ALA A 93 4.22 4.59 8.02
C ALA A 93 2.96 4.60 7.14
N HIS A 94 2.09 3.59 7.28
CA HIS A 94 0.84 3.50 6.54
C HIS A 94 -0.18 4.56 6.97
N ILE A 95 -0.28 4.90 8.26
CA ILE A 95 -1.14 6.01 8.73
C ILE A 95 -0.69 7.33 8.09
N HIS A 96 0.61 7.59 8.03
CA HIS A 96 1.14 8.80 7.39
C HIS A 96 0.89 8.84 5.87
N GLU A 97 0.95 7.69 5.20
CA GLU A 97 0.57 7.57 3.80
C GLU A 97 -0.91 7.91 3.59
N LEU A 98 -1.80 7.29 4.38
CA LEU A 98 -3.25 7.54 4.34
C LEU A 98 -3.56 9.02 4.65
N GLU A 99 -2.87 9.62 5.63
CA GLU A 99 -2.98 11.03 5.96
C GLU A 99 -2.52 11.93 4.81
N ALA A 100 -1.44 11.58 4.12
CA ALA A 100 -0.99 12.32 2.94
C ALA A 100 -2.05 12.30 1.84
N LEU A 101 -2.59 11.12 1.53
CA LEU A 101 -3.66 10.94 0.54
C LEU A 101 -4.94 11.68 0.94
N TRP A 102 -5.34 11.60 2.21
CA TRP A 102 -6.48 12.34 2.76
C TRP A 102 -6.36 13.83 2.52
N ASN A 103 -5.16 14.39 2.74
CA ASN A 103 -4.87 15.81 2.51
C ASN A 103 -4.69 16.16 1.02
N GLY A 104 -4.98 15.24 0.10
CA GLY A 104 -4.89 15.45 -1.34
C GLY A 104 -3.46 15.49 -1.88
N LYS A 105 -2.47 15.02 -1.10
CA LYS A 105 -1.10 14.91 -1.59
C LYS A 105 -1.01 13.75 -2.58
N THR A 106 -0.26 13.98 -3.65
CA THR A 106 0.00 12.99 -4.71
C THR A 106 1.33 12.28 -4.55
N HIS A 107 2.10 12.65 -3.53
CA HIS A 107 3.44 12.11 -3.28
C HIS A 107 3.63 11.89 -1.78
N PHE A 108 4.25 10.77 -1.43
CA PHE A 108 4.61 10.38 -0.08
C PHE A 108 5.92 9.57 -0.11
N SER A 109 6.68 9.64 0.97
CA SER A 109 7.90 8.86 1.16
C SER A 109 8.12 8.58 2.64
N SER A 110 8.45 7.34 2.97
CA SER A 110 8.80 6.94 4.33
C SER A 110 9.92 5.89 4.30
N THR A 111 10.52 5.65 5.47
CA THR A 111 11.44 4.55 5.68
C THR A 111 10.70 3.44 6.41
N THR A 112 10.77 2.22 5.89
CA THR A 112 10.09 1.06 6.48
C THR A 112 10.97 -0.19 6.42
N ILE A 113 10.56 -1.24 7.12
CA ILE A 113 11.19 -2.56 7.09
C ILE A 113 10.25 -3.49 6.31
N ASN A 114 10.81 -4.16 5.29
CA ASN A 114 10.10 -5.19 4.54
C ASN A 114 10.58 -6.56 4.98
N TYR A 115 9.65 -7.50 5.18
CA TYR A 115 9.95 -8.90 5.45
C TYR A 115 9.67 -9.73 4.21
N THR A 116 10.56 -10.68 3.92
CA THR A 116 10.37 -11.68 2.86
C THR A 116 9.28 -12.69 3.24
N LEU A 117 8.75 -13.45 2.28
CA LEU A 117 7.82 -14.56 2.57
C LEU A 117 8.46 -15.66 3.44
N SER A 118 9.80 -15.75 3.47
CA SER A 118 10.52 -16.64 4.38
C SER A 118 10.79 -16.03 5.77
N GLY A 119 10.33 -14.80 6.02
CA GLY A 119 10.37 -14.13 7.32
C GLY A 119 11.70 -13.45 7.66
N LYS A 120 12.65 -13.40 6.73
CA LYS A 120 13.88 -12.60 6.85
C LYS A 120 13.61 -11.12 6.64
#